data_AF-A7SY16-F1
#
_entry.id   AF-A7SY16-F1
#
_cell.length_a   1.000
_cell.length_b   1.000
_cell.length_c   1.000
_cell.angle_alpha   90.00
_cell.angle_beta   90.00
_cell.angle_gamma   90.00
#
_symmetry.space_group_name_H-M   'P 1'
#
loop_
_entity.id
_entity.type
_entity.pdbx_description
1 polymer ?
#
loop_
_entity_poly.entity_id
_entity_poly.type
_entity_poly.pdbx_seq_one_letter_code
_entity_poly.pdbx_strand_id
1 'polypeptide(L)'
;MASILRASRLAVASPSTCSIVLRRNIGTTYAAMAKMDKNADPIQRLFVEKLEAYKQKSKGGKLIDSTPEMESEIEKEREQIRKRYGGQNLEEFPKFDFASKA
;
A
#
# COMPACT_ATOMS: atom_id res chain seq x y z
N MET A 1 22.24 47.05 -30.43
CA MET A 1 22.31 46.27 -29.17
C MET A 1 21.82 44.86 -29.45
N ALA A 2 22.68 43.96 -29.94
CA ALA A 2 22.34 42.55 -30.14
C ALA A 2 23.13 41.73 -29.10
N SER A 3 22.42 41.18 -28.13
CA SER A 3 23.00 40.39 -27.03
C SER A 3 23.34 38.99 -27.53
N ILE A 4 24.60 38.59 -27.39
CA ILE A 4 25.13 37.29 -27.80
C ILE A 4 24.79 36.27 -26.71
N LEU A 5 23.85 35.36 -26.99
CA LEU A 5 23.62 34.16 -26.18
C LEU A 5 24.82 33.22 -26.33
N ARG A 6 25.71 33.26 -25.34
CA ARG A 6 26.85 32.34 -25.22
C ARG A 6 26.33 30.98 -24.73
N ALA A 7 25.89 30.13 -25.66
CA ALA A 7 25.59 28.74 -25.36
C ALA A 7 26.85 28.05 -24.83
N SER A 8 26.84 27.76 -23.53
CA SER A 8 27.90 27.09 -22.78
C SER A 8 28.20 25.70 -23.37
N ARG A 9 29.48 25.45 -23.70
CA ARG A 9 30.02 24.20 -24.24
C ARG A 9 30.04 23.05 -23.21
N LEU A 10 28.93 22.76 -22.56
CA LEU A 10 28.78 21.62 -21.64
C LEU A 10 27.70 20.63 -22.08
N ALA A 11 26.99 20.90 -23.18
CA ALA A 11 25.79 20.16 -23.56
C ALA A 11 25.93 19.28 -24.80
N VAL A 12 27.05 18.57 -24.97
CA VAL A 12 27.13 17.43 -25.91
C VAL A 12 27.87 16.27 -25.24
N ALA A 13 27.20 15.63 -24.28
CA ALA A 13 27.61 14.29 -23.86
C ALA A 13 27.10 13.29 -24.90
N SER A 14 27.97 12.88 -25.83
CA SER A 14 27.68 11.80 -26.76
C SER A 14 27.38 10.51 -25.97
N PRO A 15 26.33 9.75 -26.30
CA PRO A 15 25.93 8.55 -25.54
C PRO A 15 27.06 7.51 -25.43
N SER A 16 27.98 7.47 -26.39
CA SER A 16 29.17 6.61 -26.36
C SER A 16 30.15 7.00 -25.24
N THR A 17 30.35 8.31 -25.00
CA THR A 17 31.23 8.81 -23.94
C THR A 17 30.64 8.59 -22.54
N CYS A 18 29.32 8.74 -22.39
CA CYS A 18 28.62 8.46 -21.14
C CYS A 18 28.74 6.98 -20.76
N SER A 19 28.52 6.06 -21.71
CA SER A 19 28.70 4.61 -21.51
C SER A 19 30.11 4.24 -21.00
N ILE A 20 31.15 4.86 -21.57
CA ILE A 20 32.55 4.62 -21.16
C ILE A 20 32.79 5.09 -19.73
N VAL A 21 32.29 6.27 -19.35
CA VAL A 21 32.45 6.82 -18.00
C VAL A 21 31.69 5.98 -16.96
N LEU A 22 30.46 5.57 -17.28
CA LEU A 22 29.65 4.74 -16.39
C LEU A 22 30.27 3.34 -16.17
N ARG A 23 30.83 2.73 -17.21
CA ARG A 23 31.50 1.41 -17.12
C ARG A 23 32.81 1.45 -16.33
N ARG A 24 33.51 2.59 -16.32
CA ARG A 24 34.78 2.75 -15.60
C ARG A 24 34.59 3.12 -14.14
N ASN A 25 33.47 3.71 -13.76
CA ASN A 25 33.16 4.05 -12.37
C ASN A 25 32.25 2.98 -11.72
N ILE A 26 32.78 1.76 -11.59
CA ILE A 26 32.00 0.59 -11.13
C ILE A 26 31.38 0.83 -9.75
N GLY A 27 32.09 1.50 -8.83
CA GLY A 27 31.58 1.76 -7.47
C GLY A 27 30.38 2.70 -7.42
N THR A 28 30.45 3.88 -8.07
CA THR A 28 29.34 4.85 -8.04
C THR A 28 28.19 4.38 -8.91
N THR A 29 28.49 3.78 -10.07
CA THR A 29 27.47 3.20 -10.95
C THR A 29 26.78 2.01 -10.28
N TYR A 30 27.48 1.14 -9.55
CA TYR A 30 26.88 0.05 -8.79
C TYR A 30 25.98 0.57 -7.67
N ALA A 31 26.40 1.56 -6.89
CA ALA A 31 25.55 2.13 -5.85
C ALA A 31 24.29 2.82 -6.40
N ALA A 32 24.36 3.41 -7.59
CA ALA A 32 23.21 3.98 -8.29
C ALA A 32 22.29 2.89 -8.86
N MET A 33 22.86 1.86 -9.49
CA MET A 33 22.13 0.73 -10.07
C MET A 33 21.51 -0.17 -8.99
N ALA A 34 22.20 -0.44 -7.88
CA ALA A 34 21.72 -1.24 -6.76
C ALA A 34 20.51 -0.61 -6.04
N LYS A 35 20.33 0.72 -6.15
CA LYS A 35 19.12 1.41 -5.68
C LYS A 35 17.97 1.35 -6.69
N MET A 36 18.29 1.20 -7.98
CA MET A 36 17.30 0.97 -9.04
C MET A 36 16.86 -0.50 -9.08
N ASP A 37 17.80 -1.41 -8.84
CA ASP A 37 17.53 -2.84 -8.66
C ASP A 37 16.91 -3.05 -7.29
N LYS A 38 15.58 -3.17 -7.24
CA LYS A 38 14.84 -3.76 -6.10
C LYS A 38 15.26 -5.22 -5.77
N ASN A 39 16.41 -5.68 -6.28
CA ASN A 39 16.90 -7.05 -6.35
C ASN A 39 18.24 -7.27 -5.63
N ALA A 40 18.80 -6.29 -4.92
CA ALA A 40 20.10 -6.45 -4.25
C ALA A 40 20.09 -7.55 -3.15
N ASP A 41 18.93 -7.83 -2.55
CA ASP A 41 18.74 -8.92 -1.59
C ASP A 41 17.39 -9.64 -1.87
N PRO A 42 17.42 -10.96 -2.18
CA PRO A 42 16.22 -11.76 -2.38
C PRO A 42 15.21 -11.67 -1.24
N ILE A 43 15.67 -11.47 0.01
CA ILE A 43 14.80 -11.38 1.18
C ILE A 43 14.04 -10.04 1.18
N GLN A 44 14.71 -8.95 0.84
CA GLN A 44 14.08 -7.62 0.77
C GLN A 44 13.02 -7.53 -0.33
N ARG A 45 13.25 -8.23 -1.45
CA ARG A 45 12.27 -8.34 -2.54
C ARG A 45 10.94 -8.94 -2.05
N LEU A 46 10.99 -9.97 -1.20
CA LEU A 46 9.78 -10.59 -0.66
C LEU A 46 8.93 -9.59 0.15
N PHE A 47 9.57 -8.71 0.92
CA PHE A 47 8.83 -7.69 1.67
C PHE A 47 8.12 -6.70 0.74
N VAL A 48 8.80 -6.22 -0.29
CA VAL A 48 8.20 -5.31 -1.27
C VAL A 48 7.05 -6.01 -2.02
N GLU A 49 7.24 -7.27 -2.42
CA GLU A 49 6.20 -8.07 -3.08
C GLU A 49 4.97 -8.26 -2.19
N LYS A 50 5.15 -8.56 -0.90
CA LYS A 50 4.04 -8.69 0.05
C LYS A 50 3.33 -7.36 0.31
N LEU A 51 4.06 -6.24 0.36
CA LEU A 51 3.46 -4.91 0.48
C LEU A 51 2.63 -4.55 -0.75
N GLU A 52 3.12 -4.84 -1.96
CA GLU A 52 2.38 -4.61 -3.19
C GLU A 52 1.13 -5.49 -3.27
N ALA A 53 1.24 -6.77 -2.91
CA ALA A 53 0.10 -7.69 -2.83
C ALA A 53 -0.94 -7.25 -1.78
N TYR A 54 -0.49 -6.80 -0.61
CA TYR A 54 -1.38 -6.24 0.41
C TYR A 54 -2.06 -4.97 -0.11
N LYS A 55 -1.32 -4.04 -0.72
CA LYS A 55 -1.87 -2.79 -1.27
C LYS A 55 -2.92 -3.03 -2.36
N GLN A 56 -2.83 -4.13 -3.10
CA GLN A 56 -3.88 -4.53 -4.06
C GLN A 56 -5.12 -5.04 -3.33
N LYS A 57 -4.94 -5.93 -2.35
CA LYS A 57 -6.02 -6.53 -1.57
C LYS A 57 -6.71 -5.55 -0.63
N SER A 58 -6.00 -4.57 -0.07
CA SER A 58 -6.53 -3.58 0.85
C SER A 58 -7.41 -2.53 0.16
N LYS A 59 -7.41 -2.48 -1.18
CA LYS A 59 -8.28 -1.57 -1.94
C LYS A 59 -9.68 -2.17 -2.04
N GLY A 60 -10.45 -2.01 -0.97
CA GLY A 60 -11.83 -2.45 -0.92
C GLY A 60 -12.34 -2.41 0.52
N GLY A 61 -13.50 -1.83 0.75
CA GLY A 61 -14.17 -1.86 2.05
C GLY A 61 -14.96 -3.15 2.31
N LYS A 62 -14.82 -4.14 1.43
CA LYS A 62 -15.49 -5.44 1.50
C LYS A 62 -14.47 -6.54 1.76
N LEU A 63 -14.95 -7.65 2.31
CA LEU A 63 -14.13 -8.82 2.53
C LEU A 63 -13.58 -9.31 1.18
N ILE A 64 -12.26 -9.48 1.12
CA ILE A 64 -11.55 -9.94 -0.07
C ILE A 64 -11.95 -11.39 -0.30
N ASP A 65 -12.33 -11.73 -1.53
CA ASP A 65 -12.72 -13.08 -1.93
C ASP A 65 -13.89 -13.66 -1.10
N SER A 66 -14.90 -12.85 -0.76
CA SER A 66 -16.13 -13.34 -0.09
C SER A 66 -16.75 -14.53 -0.83
N THR A 67 -16.79 -15.68 -0.18
CA THR A 67 -17.63 -16.81 -0.60
C THR A 67 -19.02 -16.69 0.04
N PRO A 68 -20.08 -17.21 -0.60
CA PRO A 68 -21.43 -17.16 -0.04
C PRO A 68 -21.54 -17.92 1.31
N GLU A 69 -20.66 -18.89 1.55
CA GLU A 69 -20.57 -19.60 2.83
C GLU A 69 -20.13 -18.66 3.96
N MET A 70 -19.08 -17.86 3.74
CA MET A 70 -18.58 -16.91 4.74
C MET A 70 -19.59 -15.81 5.07
N GLU A 71 -20.32 -15.30 4.07
CA GLU A 71 -21.38 -14.32 4.32
C GLU A 71 -22.51 -14.92 5.18
N SER A 72 -22.83 -16.20 4.98
CA SER A 72 -23.81 -16.91 5.81
C SER A 72 -23.32 -17.11 7.25
N GLU A 73 -22.02 -17.34 7.45
CA GLU A 73 -21.42 -17.47 8.78
C GLU A 73 -21.45 -16.14 9.53
N ILE A 74 -21.13 -15.03 8.86
CA ILE A 74 -21.21 -13.69 9.43
C ILE A 74 -22.65 -13.38 9.89
N GLU A 75 -23.66 -13.73 9.09
CA GLU A 75 -25.06 -13.50 9.48
C GLU A 75 -25.49 -14.40 10.65
N LYS A 76 -25.04 -15.67 10.68
CA LYS A 76 -25.28 -16.57 11.83
C LYS A 76 -24.65 -16.02 13.11
N GLU A 77 -23.42 -15.52 13.05
CA GLU A 77 -22.75 -14.90 14.20
C GLU A 77 -23.48 -13.63 14.66
N ARG A 78 -23.92 -12.79 13.72
CA ARG A 78 -24.74 -11.61 14.02
C ARG A 78 -26.06 -11.96 14.71
N GLU A 79 -26.72 -13.02 14.26
CA GLU A 79 -27.95 -13.50 14.89
C GLU A 79 -27.70 -14.02 16.32
N GLN A 80 -26.59 -14.73 16.54
CA GLN A 80 -26.20 -15.18 17.88
C GLN A 80 -25.94 -14.01 18.83
N ILE A 81 -25.25 -12.96 18.36
CA ILE A 81 -25.03 -11.74 19.13
C ILE A 81 -26.37 -11.09 19.49
N ARG A 82 -27.27 -10.94 18.51
CA ARG A 82 -28.62 -10.37 18.70
C ARG A 82 -29.43 -11.17 19.73
N LYS A 83 -29.34 -12.50 19.73
CA LYS A 83 -30.00 -13.37 20.71
C LYS A 83 -29.43 -13.21 22.12
N ARG A 84 -28.10 -13.07 22.27
CA ARG A 84 -27.43 -12.98 23.58
C ARG A 84 -27.62 -11.62 24.26
N TYR A 85 -27.57 -10.53 23.50
CA TYR A 85 -27.50 -9.17 24.07
C TYR A 85 -28.82 -8.39 24.00
N GLY A 86 -29.93 -9.07 23.69
CA GLY A 86 -31.25 -8.47 23.56
C GLY A 86 -31.45 -7.94 22.14
N GLY A 87 -32.39 -8.55 21.41
CA GLY A 87 -32.53 -8.39 19.98
C GLY A 87 -33.07 -7.05 19.47
N GLN A 88 -32.89 -5.98 20.24
CA GLN A 88 -33.21 -4.62 19.85
C GLN A 88 -32.02 -3.99 19.09
N ASN A 89 -32.21 -2.76 18.62
CA ASN A 89 -31.15 -1.99 17.98
C ASN A 89 -29.96 -1.81 18.93
N LEU A 90 -28.85 -2.50 18.66
CA LEU A 90 -27.61 -2.40 19.44
C LEU A 90 -26.91 -1.05 19.25
N GLU A 91 -27.35 -0.25 18.29
CA GLU A 91 -26.84 1.10 18.03
C GLU A 91 -27.44 2.15 18.97
N GLU A 92 -28.63 1.87 19.54
CA GLU A 92 -29.34 2.79 20.42
C GLU A 92 -29.21 2.36 21.88
N PHE A 93 -28.97 3.33 22.74
CA PHE A 93 -28.92 3.07 24.18
C PHE A 93 -30.34 2.80 24.73
N PRO A 94 -30.52 1.80 25.61
CA PRO A 94 -31.85 1.46 26.13
C PRO A 94 -32.43 2.58 26.99
N LYS A 95 -33.75 2.77 26.89
CA LYS A 95 -34.50 3.63 27.81
C LYS A 95 -34.82 2.84 29.08
N PHE A 96 -34.51 3.42 30.23
CA PHE A 96 -34.79 2.81 31.53
C PHE A 96 -36.02 3.44 32.14
N ASP A 97 -37.09 2.65 32.27
CA ASP A 97 -38.27 3.01 33.03
C ASP A 97 -38.16 2.41 34.43
N PHE A 98 -37.84 3.25 35.40
CA PHE A 98 -37.77 2.82 36.80
C PHE A 98 -39.17 2.84 37.40
N ALA A 99 -39.74 1.66 37.66
CA ALA A 99 -40.97 1.58 38.45
C ALA A 99 -40.70 2.10 39.86
N SER A 100 -41.41 3.14 40.29
CA SER A 100 -41.36 3.62 41.66
C SER A 100 -41.86 2.50 42.59
N LYS A 101 -40.96 1.87 43.34
CA LYS A 101 -41.38 1.06 44.48
C LYS A 101 -41.98 2.02 45.52
N ALA A 102 -43.26 1.81 45.82
CA ALA A 102 -43.91 2.32 47.02
C ALA A 102 -43.33 1.68 48.28
#